data_AF-W9QP27-F1
#
_entry.id   AF-W9QP27-F1
#
_cell.length_a   1.000
_cell.length_b   1.000
_cell.length_c   1.000
_cell.angle_alpha   90.00
_cell.angle_beta   90.00
_cell.angle_gamma   90.00
#
_symmetry.space_group_name_H-M   'P 1'
#
loop_
_entity.id
_entity.type
_entity.pdbx_description
1 polymer ?
#
loop_
_entity_poly.entity_id
_entity_poly.type
_entity_poly.pdbx_seq_one_letter_code
_entity_poly.pdbx_strand_id
1 'polypeptide(L)'
;MKGVIQKFFIASMLMWMTPIAILYGFNHNLLPGSSNLSPHTLTLVSGFVAVISVNIVIAFYIYMAMKEPSHKHEPDPAFLAEAKASVNQSANDSDKSSQSLKKEE
;
A
#
# COMPACT_ATOMS: atom_id res chain seq x y z
N MET A 1 0.19 -8.72 8.53
CA MET A 1 1.66 -8.56 8.38
C MET A 1 2.31 -9.50 7.36
N LYS A 2 2.01 -10.81 7.33
CA LYS A 2 2.63 -11.76 6.37
C LYS A 2 2.57 -11.33 4.89
N GLY A 3 1.43 -10.80 4.43
CA GLY A 3 1.28 -10.33 3.04
C GLY A 3 2.15 -9.10 2.70
N VAL A 4 2.36 -8.19 3.65
CA VAL A 4 3.19 -6.99 3.46
C VAL A 4 4.67 -7.38 3.35
N ILE A 5 5.13 -8.27 4.25
CA ILE A 5 6.50 -8.81 4.25
C ILE A 5 6.81 -9.52 2.92
N GLN A 6 5.86 -10.31 2.41
CA GLN A 6 6.03 -11.04 1.16
C GLN A 6 6.16 -10.09 -0.04
N LYS A 7 5.30 -9.07 -0.12
CA LYS A 7 5.38 -8.05 -1.19
C LYS A 7 6.67 -7.26 -1.13
N PHE A 8 7.11 -6.88 0.06
CA PHE A 8 8.40 -6.21 0.26
C PHE A 8 9.57 -7.07 -0.20
N PHE A 9 9.58 -8.34 0.18
CA PHE A 9 10.64 -9.27 -0.21
C PHE A 9 10.70 -9.47 -1.72
N ILE A 10 9.55 -9.68 -2.38
CA ILE A 10 9.46 -9.84 -3.83
C ILE A 10 9.90 -8.54 -4.53
N ALA A 11 9.43 -7.38 -4.08
CA ALA A 11 9.81 -6.10 -4.67
C ALA A 11 11.31 -5.82 -4.52
N SER A 12 11.88 -6.10 -3.35
CA SER A 12 13.33 -5.99 -3.10
C SER A 12 14.13 -6.91 -4.02
N MET A 13 13.67 -8.15 -4.20
CA MET A 13 14.29 -9.10 -5.12
C MET A 13 14.21 -8.63 -6.58
N LEU A 14 13.08 -8.09 -7.01
CA LEU A 14 12.94 -7.53 -8.37
C LEU A 14 13.82 -6.29 -8.56
N MET A 15 13.92 -5.42 -7.56
CA MET A 15 14.68 -4.18 -7.64
C MET A 15 16.17 -4.40 -7.94
N TRP A 16 16.76 -5.49 -7.47
CA TRP A 16 18.14 -5.85 -7.80
C TRP A 16 18.25 -6.79 -9.02
N MET A 17 17.34 -7.77 -9.17
CA MET A 17 17.41 -8.73 -10.28
C MET A 17 17.13 -8.08 -11.62
N THR A 18 16.18 -7.16 -11.68
CA THR A 18 15.76 -6.51 -12.93
C THR A 18 16.88 -5.74 -13.63
N PRO A 19 17.61 -4.81 -12.98
CA PRO A 19 18.73 -4.12 -13.63
C PRO A 19 19.86 -5.09 -14.02
N ILE A 20 20.14 -6.11 -13.21
CA ILE A 20 21.16 -7.13 -13.54
C ILE A 20 20.74 -7.93 -14.77
N ALA A 21 19.48 -8.36 -14.86
CA ALA A 21 18.95 -9.10 -15.99
C ALA A 21 18.98 -8.28 -17.29
N ILE A 22 18.69 -6.97 -17.20
CA ILE A 22 18.78 -6.05 -18.33
C ILE A 22 20.23 -5.95 -18.82
N LEU A 23 21.18 -5.70 -17.92
CA LEU A 23 22.60 -5.62 -18.27
C LEU A 23 23.09 -6.94 -18.86
N TYR A 24 22.71 -8.07 -18.28
CA TYR A 24 23.04 -9.41 -18.76
C TYR A 24 22.49 -9.65 -20.17
N GLY A 25 21.23 -9.29 -20.42
CA GLY A 25 20.57 -9.47 -21.71
C GLY A 25 21.19 -8.63 -22.83
N PHE A 26 21.56 -7.39 -22.53
CA PHE A 26 22.31 -6.55 -23.49
C PHE A 26 23.71 -7.11 -23.76
N ASN A 27 24.43 -7.57 -22.73
CA ASN A 27 25.80 -8.09 -22.87
C ASN A 27 25.84 -9.44 -23.64
N HIS A 28 24.83 -10.29 -23.47
CA HIS A 28 24.74 -11.58 -24.17
C HIS A 28 23.97 -11.50 -25.50
N ASN A 29 23.66 -10.30 -26.00
CA ASN A 29 22.92 -10.10 -27.25
C ASN A 29 21.58 -10.85 -27.30
N LEU A 30 20.92 -11.02 -26.15
CA LEU A 30 19.61 -11.68 -26.06
C LEU A 30 18.47 -10.82 -26.60
N LEU A 31 18.73 -9.52 -26.77
CA LEU A 31 17.78 -8.57 -27.33
C LEU A 31 17.97 -8.46 -28.85
N PRO A 32 16.97 -8.84 -29.66
CA PRO A 32 17.07 -8.75 -31.10
C PRO A 32 17.34 -7.28 -31.50
N GLY A 33 18.42 -7.05 -32.25
CA GLY A 33 18.85 -5.72 -32.70
C GLY A 33 19.93 -5.05 -31.84
N SER A 34 20.27 -5.57 -30.65
CA SER A 34 21.36 -5.00 -29.84
C SER A 34 22.76 -5.33 -30.39
N SER A 35 22.89 -6.40 -31.18
CA SER A 35 24.17 -6.94 -31.68
C SER A 35 24.87 -6.03 -32.71
N ASN A 36 24.14 -5.10 -33.32
CA ASN A 36 24.69 -4.14 -34.28
C ASN A 36 25.12 -2.81 -33.62
N LEU A 37 24.92 -2.67 -32.31
CA LEU A 37 25.29 -1.45 -31.59
C LEU A 37 26.79 -1.46 -31.24
N SER A 38 27.42 -0.29 -31.34
CA SER A 38 28.76 -0.09 -30.81
C SER A 38 28.78 -0.34 -29.28
N PRO A 39 29.86 -0.89 -28.71
CA PRO A 39 29.96 -1.15 -27.26
C PRO A 39 29.65 0.06 -26.36
N HIS A 40 29.98 1.27 -26.83
CA HIS A 40 29.66 2.51 -26.13
C HIS A 40 28.15 2.79 -26.11
N THR A 41 27.48 2.65 -27.26
CA THR A 41 26.03 2.81 -27.36
C THR A 41 25.30 1.75 -26.55
N LEU A 42 25.80 0.51 -26.57
CA LEU A 42 25.20 -0.59 -25.81
C LEU A 42 25.24 -0.36 -24.30
N THR A 43 26.37 0.13 -23.77
CA THR A 43 26.50 0.50 -22.36
C THR A 43 25.56 1.66 -21.99
N LEU A 44 25.49 2.70 -22.84
CA LEU A 44 24.64 3.86 -22.58
C LEU A 44 23.14 3.48 -22.57
N VAL A 45 22.71 2.72 -23.59
CA VAL A 45 21.31 2.29 -23.74
C VAL A 45 20.93 1.31 -22.63
N SER A 46 21.77 0.30 -22.35
CA SER A 46 21.48 -0.68 -21.29
C SER A 46 21.41 -0.02 -19.91
N GLY A 47 22.30 0.92 -19.61
CA GLY A 47 22.25 1.71 -18.38
C GLY A 47 20.99 2.55 -18.28
N PHE A 48 20.61 3.25 -19.35
CA PHE A 48 19.39 4.05 -19.40
C PHE A 48 18.12 3.19 -19.21
N VAL A 49 18.03 2.05 -19.89
CA VAL A 49 16.92 1.09 -19.75
C VAL A 49 16.88 0.50 -18.35
N ALA A 50 18.04 0.19 -17.74
CA ALA A 50 18.11 -0.30 -16.36
C ALA A 50 17.56 0.72 -15.36
N VAL A 51 17.91 2.01 -15.51
CA VAL A 51 17.38 3.09 -14.65
C VAL A 51 15.87 3.24 -14.81
N ILE A 52 15.35 3.27 -16.05
CA ILE A 52 13.90 3.32 -16.29
C ILE A 52 13.20 2.12 -15.65
N SER A 53 13.78 0.93 -15.80
CA SER A 53 13.18 -0.30 -15.30
C SER A 53 13.05 -0.31 -13.78
N VAL A 54 14.08 0.13 -13.05
CA VAL A 54 14.01 0.27 -11.58
C VAL A 54 12.91 1.26 -11.19
N ASN A 55 12.75 2.37 -11.91
CA ASN A 55 11.68 3.34 -11.65
C ASN A 55 10.27 2.73 -11.83
N ILE A 56 10.09 1.87 -12.83
CA ILE A 56 8.83 1.13 -13.03
C ILE A 56 8.57 0.17 -11.86
N VAL A 57 9.59 -0.58 -11.40
CA VAL A 57 9.47 -1.49 -10.25
C VAL A 57 9.09 -0.72 -8.98
N ILE A 58 9.70 0.43 -8.74
CA ILE A 58 9.36 1.32 -7.61
C ILE A 58 7.90 1.79 -7.71
N ALA A 59 7.48 2.29 -8.88
CA ALA A 59 6.11 2.76 -9.08
C ALA A 59 5.08 1.64 -8.82
N PHE A 60 5.37 0.43 -9.30
CA PHE A 60 4.53 -0.74 -9.05
C PHE A 60 4.48 -1.10 -7.55
N TYR A 61 5.62 -1.05 -6.86
CA TYR A 61 5.67 -1.30 -5.42
C TYR A 61 4.83 -0.29 -4.64
N ILE A 62 4.94 1.01 -4.96
CA ILE A 62 4.14 2.07 -4.33
C ILE A 62 2.65 1.83 -4.59
N TYR A 63 2.28 1.49 -5.83
CA TYR A 63 0.90 1.16 -6.17
C TYR A 63 0.36 -0.02 -5.34
N MET A 64 1.15 -1.08 -5.19
CA MET A 64 0.77 -2.22 -4.34
C MET A 64 0.63 -1.84 -2.87
N ALA A 65 1.47 -0.92 -2.37
CA ALA A 65 1.39 -0.42 -1.01
C ALA A 65 0.13 0.44 -0.79
N MET A 66 -0.25 1.28 -1.75
CA MET A 66 -1.49 2.07 -1.69
C MET A 66 -2.75 1.21 -1.70
N LYS A 67 -2.70 0.01 -2.29
CA LYS A 67 -3.82 -0.93 -2.37
C LYS A 67 -4.00 -1.81 -1.13
N GLU A 68 -3.14 -1.71 -0.12
CA GLU A 68 -3.36 -2.46 1.11
C GLU A 68 -4.56 -1.90 1.87
N PRO A 69 -5.55 -2.75 2.24
CA PRO A 69 -6.66 -2.30 3.05
C PRO A 69 -6.08 -1.80 4.37
N SER A 70 -6.26 -0.52 4.65
CA SER A 70 -6.13 0.01 6.00
C SER A 70 -7.07 -0.82 6.85
N HIS A 71 -6.52 -1.75 7.63
CA HIS A 71 -7.28 -2.50 8.61
C HIS A 71 -7.79 -1.45 9.59
N LYS A 72 -8.98 -0.91 9.32
CA LYS A 72 -9.71 -0.11 10.29
C LYS A 72 -9.83 -1.03 11.50
N HIS A 73 -9.25 -0.59 12.60
CA HIS A 73 -9.50 -1.20 13.88
C HIS A 73 -10.98 -0.93 14.13
N GLU A 74 -11.83 -1.93 13.91
CA GLU A 74 -13.22 -1.80 14.33
C GLU A 74 -13.19 -1.61 15.85
N PRO A 75 -13.81 -0.55 16.38
CA PRO A 75 -13.87 -0.35 17.82
C PRO A 75 -14.59 -1.54 18.44
N ASP A 76 -14.08 -1.99 19.58
CA ASP A 76 -14.58 -3.16 20.30
C ASP A 76 -16.12 -3.11 20.38
N PRO A 77 -16.83 -4.13 19.88
CA PRO A 77 -18.29 -4.17 19.89
C PRO A 77 -18.88 -4.04 21.30
N ALA A 78 -18.13 -4.42 22.35
CA ALA A 78 -18.52 -4.18 23.75
C ALA A 78 -18.54 -2.67 24.08
N PHE A 79 -17.51 -1.93 23.66
CA PHE A 79 -17.45 -0.46 23.81
C PHE A 79 -18.56 0.24 23.03
N LEU A 80 -18.89 -0.23 21.82
CA LEU A 80 -20.00 0.36 21.04
C LEU A 80 -21.36 0.12 21.70
N ALA A 81 -21.57 -1.06 22.27
CA ALA A 81 -22.81 -1.40 22.98
C ALA A 81 -22.95 -0.56 24.26
N GLU A 82 -21.87 -0.44 25.03
CA GLU A 82 -21.82 0.34 26.27
C GLU A 82 -22.01 1.84 26.02
N ALA A 83 -21.33 2.40 25.01
CA ALA A 83 -21.50 3.80 24.64
C ALA A 83 -22.93 4.10 24.15
N LYS A 84 -23.54 3.20 23.36
CA LYS A 84 -24.94 3.32 22.94
C LYS A 84 -25.91 3.22 24.12
N ALA A 85 -25.65 2.32 25.07
CA ALA A 85 -26.46 2.18 26.28
C ALA A 85 -26.36 3.44 27.15
N SER A 86 -25.15 4.00 27.32
CA SER A 86 -24.89 5.24 28.05
C SER A 86 -25.64 6.44 27.46
N VAL A 87 -25.61 6.60 26.13
CA VAL A 87 -26.36 7.67 25.44
C VAL A 87 -27.87 7.53 25.62
N ASN A 88 -28.40 6.31 25.51
CA ASN A 88 -29.83 6.06 25.66
C ASN A 88 -30.32 6.23 27.10
N GLN A 89 -29.47 5.92 28.09
CA GLN A 89 -29.77 6.17 29.49
C GLN A 89 -29.79 7.68 29.79
N SER A 90 -28.81 8.43 29.27
CA SER A 90 -28.77 9.89 29.37
C SER A 90 -29.98 10.57 28.71
N ALA A 91 -30.43 10.06 27.54
CA ALA A 91 -31.64 10.52 26.86
C ALA A 91 -32.92 10.23 27.68
N ASN A 92 -33.04 9.04 28.26
CA ASN A 92 -34.19 8.70 29.12
C ASN A 92 -34.23 9.48 30.44
N ASP A 93 -33.08 9.80 31.03
CA ASP A 93 -33.00 10.61 32.25
C ASP A 93 -33.30 12.09 31.98
N SER A 94 -32.96 12.59 30.78
CA SER A 94 -33.34 13.94 30.34
C SER A 94 -34.84 14.05 29.99
N ASP A 95 -35.45 13.01 29.42
CA ASP A 95 -36.90 12.95 29.21
C ASP A 95 -37.69 12.79 30.53
N LYS A 96 -37.19 12.01 31.50
CA LYS A 96 -37.80 11.90 32.84
C LYS A 96 -37.68 13.19 33.66
N SER A 97 -36.55 13.89 33.58
CA SER A 97 -36.34 15.16 34.28
C SER A 97 -37.27 16.24 33.74
N SER A 98 -37.45 16.30 32.41
CA SER A 98 -38.37 17.27 31.78
C SER A 98 -39.86 16.91 31.94
N GLN A 99 -40.20 15.63 32.18
CA GLN A 99 -41.57 15.21 32.51
C GLN A 99 -41.92 15.39 33.99
N SER A 100 -40.94 15.36 34.90
CA SER A 100 -41.15 15.62 36.34
C SER A 100 -41.37 17.11 36.65
N LEU A 101 -40.79 18.03 35.87
CA LEU A 101 -40.96 19.47 36.04
C LEU A 101 -42.32 20.01 35.56
N LYS A 102 -43.12 19.20 34.86
CA LYS A 102 -44.41 19.64 34.28
C LYS A 102 -45.64 19.26 35.10
N LYS A 103 -45.44 18.67 36.30
CA LYS A 103 -46.53 18.19 37.17
C LYS A 103 -46.69 19.00 38.47
N GLU A 104 -45.92 20.07 38.62
CA GLU A 104 -46.06 21.09 39.68
C GLU A 104 -46.36 22.47 39.05
N GLU A 105 -47.53 22.61 38.44
CA GLU A 105 -48.16 23.92 38.20
C GLU A 105 -49.67 23.81 38.39
#